data_AF-A0A7K0M4B1-F1
#
_entry.id   AF-A0A7K0M4B1-F1
#
_cell.length_a   1.000
_cell.length_b   1.000
_cell.length_c   1.000
_cell.angle_alpha   90.00
_cell.angle_beta   90.00
_cell.angle_gamma   90.00
#
_symmetry.space_group_name_H-M   'P 1'
#
loop_
_entity.id
_entity.type
_entity.pdbx_description
1 polymer ?
#
loop_
_entity_poly.entity_id
_entity_poly.type
_entity_poly.pdbx_seq_one_letter_code
_entity_poly.pdbx_strand_id
1 'polypeptide(L)'
;ADGFALNVSNFVHLNEVQIYGDDLSNVLGKDYVVDISRSGGTVPAGEWCNPTGARIGTEPTFDTPSINMVAELWVKQPGESDGECNGGPSAGTWWQEGAEELASNQN
;
A
#
# COMPACT_ATOMS: atom_id res chain seq x y z
N ALA A 1 -19.94 -4.13 -9.54
CA ALA A 1 -18.53 -4.38 -9.26
C ALA A 1 -18.40 -5.58 -8.34
N ASP A 2 -17.27 -6.28 -8.44
CA ASP A 2 -16.98 -7.48 -7.65
C ASP A 2 -16.60 -7.12 -6.20
N GLY A 3 -15.97 -5.96 -6.01
CA GLY A 3 -15.53 -5.51 -4.70
C GLY A 3 -15.09 -4.05 -4.67
N PHE A 4 -14.21 -3.73 -3.73
CA PHE A 4 -13.51 -2.46 -3.61
C PHE A 4 -12.01 -2.65 -3.34
N ALA A 5 -11.21 -1.60 -3.54
CA ALA A 5 -9.78 -1.62 -3.29
C ALA A 5 -9.44 -0.66 -2.16
N LEU A 6 -8.54 -1.07 -1.27
CA LEU A 6 -8.07 -0.29 -0.15
C LEU A 6 -6.58 0.01 -0.25
N ASN A 7 -6.14 1.03 0.48
CA ASN A 7 -4.74 1.40 0.66
C ASN A 7 -3.97 1.80 -0.61
N VAL A 8 -4.66 1.99 -1.75
CA VAL A 8 -4.05 2.29 -3.04
C VAL A 8 -3.14 3.53 -2.92
N SER A 9 -1.86 3.34 -3.26
CA SER A 9 -0.81 4.38 -3.12
C SER A 9 -0.59 4.91 -1.70
N ASN A 10 -1.00 4.18 -0.66
CA ASN A 10 -0.80 4.55 0.74
C ASN A 10 0.14 3.54 1.43
N PHE A 11 0.34 3.70 2.74
CA PHE A 11 1.38 3.03 3.52
C PHE A 11 0.85 2.39 4.81
N VAL A 12 -0.48 2.35 4.98
CA VAL A 12 -1.10 1.81 6.21
C VAL A 12 -0.80 0.31 6.31
N HIS A 13 -0.48 -0.15 7.52
CA HIS A 13 -0.17 -1.56 7.79
C HIS A 13 -1.36 -2.47 7.48
N LEU A 14 -1.08 -3.66 6.95
CA LEU A 14 -2.09 -4.61 6.51
C LEU A 14 -3.13 -4.94 7.59
N ASN A 15 -2.72 -5.08 8.85
CA ASN A 15 -3.63 -5.38 9.96
C ASN A 15 -4.67 -4.28 10.20
N GLU A 16 -4.29 -3.01 10.05
CA GLU A 16 -5.21 -1.88 10.20
C GLU A 16 -6.15 -1.77 8.99
N VAL A 17 -5.62 -1.98 7.78
CA VAL A 17 -6.44 -2.00 6.56
C VAL A 17 -7.43 -3.17 6.58
N GLN A 18 -7.03 -4.35 7.08
CA GLN A 18 -7.90 -5.51 7.22
C GLN A 18 -9.11 -5.20 8.11
N ILE A 19 -8.90 -4.58 9.29
CA ILE A 19 -10.01 -4.23 10.20
C ILE A 19 -11.01 -3.34 9.47
N TYR A 20 -10.53 -2.29 8.80
CA TYR A 20 -11.40 -1.39 8.03
C TYR A 20 -12.10 -2.10 6.87
N GLY A 21 -11.39 -2.95 6.15
CA GLY A 21 -11.94 -3.72 5.02
C GLY A 21 -13.01 -4.71 5.44
N ASP A 22 -12.82 -5.42 6.56
CA ASP A 22 -13.80 -6.36 7.09
C ASP A 22 -15.07 -5.63 7.57
N ASP A 23 -14.92 -4.50 8.26
CA ASP A 23 -16.05 -3.66 8.67
C ASP A 23 -16.86 -3.17 7.46
N LEU A 24 -16.18 -2.70 6.42
CA LEU A 24 -16.84 -2.21 5.22
C LEU A 24 -17.47 -3.33 4.40
N SER A 25 -16.78 -4.47 4.29
CA SER A 25 -17.28 -5.67 3.62
C SER A 25 -18.55 -6.19 4.27
N ASN A 26 -18.61 -6.20 5.61
CA ASN A 26 -19.81 -6.58 6.37
C ASN A 26 -21.01 -5.67 6.09
N VAL A 27 -20.77 -4.37 5.91
CA VAL A 27 -21.84 -3.40 5.60
C VAL A 27 -22.30 -3.49 4.14
N LEU A 28 -21.36 -3.69 3.22
CA LEU A 28 -21.64 -3.65 1.78
C LEU A 28 -21.99 -5.01 1.17
N GLY A 29 -21.66 -6.11 1.83
CA GLY A 29 -21.72 -7.46 1.26
C GLY A 29 -20.79 -7.61 0.05
N LYS A 30 -19.57 -7.05 0.13
CA LYS A 30 -18.61 -6.98 -0.97
C LYS A 30 -17.22 -7.34 -0.51
N ASP A 31 -16.51 -8.10 -1.32
CA ASP A 31 -15.12 -8.46 -1.06
C ASP A 31 -14.19 -7.30 -1.41
N TYR A 32 -12.92 -7.41 -1.01
CA TYR A 32 -11.95 -6.36 -1.27
C TYR A 32 -10.54 -6.89 -1.54
N VAL A 33 -9.73 -6.01 -2.12
CA VAL A 33 -8.28 -6.21 -2.29
C VAL A 33 -7.54 -5.08 -1.57
N VAL A 34 -6.31 -5.36 -1.14
CA VAL A 34 -5.47 -4.38 -0.45
C VAL A 34 -4.21 -4.12 -1.25
N ASP A 35 -3.90 -2.85 -1.50
CA ASP A 35 -2.57 -2.46 -1.97
C ASP A 35 -1.57 -2.54 -0.81
N ILE A 36 -0.64 -3.48 -0.90
CA ILE A 36 0.45 -3.69 0.07
C ILE A 36 1.80 -3.21 -0.47
N SER A 37 1.83 -2.56 -1.65
CA SER A 37 3.07 -2.19 -2.35
C SER A 37 4.12 -1.53 -1.47
N ARG A 38 3.71 -0.65 -0.55
CA ARG A 38 4.62 0.19 0.26
C ARG A 38 4.30 0.19 1.75
N SER A 39 3.59 -0.82 2.24
CA SER A 39 3.12 -0.91 3.63
C SER A 39 4.01 -1.77 4.54
N GLY A 40 5.27 -2.02 4.17
CA GLY A 40 6.20 -2.81 4.99
C GLY A 40 6.90 -2.02 6.11
N GLY A 41 6.72 -0.70 6.12
CA GLY A 41 7.38 0.24 7.04
C GLY A 41 6.35 1.07 7.81
N THR A 42 6.84 2.01 8.62
CA THR A 42 5.97 2.93 9.37
C THR A 42 6.24 4.35 8.94
N VAL A 43 5.18 5.04 8.54
CA VAL A 43 5.20 6.46 8.14
C VAL A 43 4.40 7.30 9.13
N PRO A 44 4.65 8.61 9.23
CA PRO A 44 3.82 9.51 10.03
C PRO A 44 2.34 9.46 9.59
N ALA A 45 1.42 9.51 10.55
CA ALA A 45 -0.01 9.48 10.25
C ALA A 45 -0.43 10.64 9.34
N GLY A 46 -1.12 10.33 8.25
CA GLY A 46 -1.57 11.32 7.27
C GLY A 46 -0.50 11.75 6.26
N GLU A 47 0.76 11.31 6.42
CA GLU A 47 1.79 11.53 5.41
C GLU A 47 1.63 10.50 4.29
N TRP A 48 1.40 10.99 3.06
CA TRP A 48 1.14 10.15 1.89
C TRP A 48 2.09 10.45 0.73
N CYS A 49 2.85 11.55 0.79
CA CYS A 49 3.61 12.04 -0.34
C CYS A 49 5.09 11.70 -0.15
N ASN A 50 5.59 10.63 -0.79
CA ASN A 50 6.97 10.16 -0.66
C ASN A 50 7.50 10.16 0.81
N PRO A 51 6.77 9.58 1.79
CA PRO A 51 7.19 9.59 3.18
C PRO A 51 8.51 8.83 3.39
N THR A 52 9.40 9.41 4.17
CA THR A 52 10.56 8.70 4.70
C THR A 52 10.11 7.58 5.64
N GLY A 53 10.77 6.42 5.59
CA GLY A 53 10.45 5.30 6.48
C GLY A 53 9.43 4.31 5.93
N ALA A 54 8.80 4.61 4.79
CA ALA A 54 8.09 3.60 4.01
C ALA A 54 9.05 2.46 3.62
N ARG A 55 8.51 1.25 3.51
CA ARG A 55 9.24 0.09 3.01
C ARG A 55 8.35 -0.67 2.05
N ILE A 56 8.96 -1.35 1.10
CA ILE A 56 8.25 -2.28 0.23
C ILE A 56 7.48 -3.30 1.10
N GLY A 57 6.23 -3.61 0.74
CA GLY A 57 5.50 -4.67 1.41
C GLY A 57 5.90 -6.07 0.93
N THR A 58 5.13 -7.07 1.37
CA THR A 58 5.24 -8.45 0.93
C THR A 58 4.93 -8.60 -0.56
N GLU A 59 5.25 -9.76 -1.14
CA GLU A 59 4.86 -10.05 -2.53
C GLU A 59 3.33 -10.20 -2.65
N PRO A 60 2.72 -9.81 -3.78
CA PRO A 60 1.29 -10.01 -4.01
C PRO A 60 0.87 -11.47 -3.82
N THR A 61 -0.25 -11.70 -3.13
CA THR A 61 -0.71 -13.04 -2.77
C THR A 61 -2.24 -13.13 -2.69
N PHE A 62 -2.76 -14.35 -2.84
CA PHE A 62 -4.15 -14.71 -2.54
C PHE A 62 -4.29 -15.39 -1.17
N ASP A 63 -3.18 -15.65 -0.46
CA ASP A 63 -3.16 -16.16 0.91
C ASP A 63 -3.32 -14.98 1.89
N THR A 64 -4.56 -14.64 2.20
CA THR A 64 -4.92 -13.43 2.95
C THR A 64 -5.43 -13.77 4.36
N PRO A 65 -5.32 -12.84 5.32
CA PRO A 65 -5.75 -13.06 6.70
C PRO A 65 -7.26 -12.97 6.93
N SER A 66 -8.07 -12.64 5.90
CA SER A 66 -9.52 -12.51 5.99
C SER A 66 -10.23 -13.20 4.84
N ILE A 67 -11.34 -13.87 5.13
CA ILE A 67 -12.19 -14.50 4.11
C ILE A 67 -12.82 -13.50 3.14
N ASN A 68 -12.94 -12.23 3.54
CA ASN A 68 -13.50 -11.14 2.73
C ASN A 68 -12.42 -10.41 1.91
N MET A 69 -11.14 -10.67 2.18
CA MET A 69 -10.01 -10.12 1.45
C MET A 69 -9.59 -11.10 0.37
N VAL A 70 -9.80 -10.75 -0.89
CA VAL A 70 -9.53 -11.62 -2.04
C VAL A 70 -8.04 -11.72 -2.32
N ALA A 71 -7.31 -10.60 -2.22
CA ALA A 71 -5.89 -10.55 -2.52
C ALA A 71 -5.19 -9.36 -1.88
N GLU A 72 -3.92 -9.55 -1.59
CA GLU A 72 -2.93 -8.51 -1.37
C GLU A 72 -2.21 -8.25 -2.70
N LEU A 73 -2.24 -7.01 -3.17
CA LEU A 73 -1.75 -6.62 -4.50
C LEU A 73 -0.73 -5.49 -4.39
N TRP A 74 0.08 -5.33 -5.43
CA TRP A 74 0.78 -4.06 -5.67
C TRP A 74 -0.02 -3.30 -6.71
N VAL A 75 -0.84 -2.35 -6.24
CA VAL A 75 -1.64 -1.51 -7.13
C VAL A 75 -0.82 -0.28 -7.54
N LYS A 76 -0.25 0.42 -6.56
CA LYS A 76 0.82 1.39 -6.83
C LYS A 76 2.08 0.65 -7.25
N GLN A 77 2.73 1.15 -8.29
CA GLN A 77 4.05 0.70 -8.70
C GLN A 77 5.11 1.28 -7.74
N PRO A 78 5.82 0.43 -6.95
CA PRO A 78 6.90 0.90 -6.09
C PRO A 78 8.04 1.49 -6.93
N GLY A 79 8.48 2.69 -6.56
CA GLY A 79 9.50 3.44 -7.29
C GLY A 79 8.98 4.56 -8.17
N GLU A 80 7.67 4.65 -8.42
CA GLU A 80 7.08 5.87 -8.96
C GLU A 80 6.86 6.90 -7.85
N SER A 81 7.20 8.16 -8.11
CA SER A 81 6.94 9.26 -7.17
C SER A 81 5.45 9.55 -6.99
N ASP A 82 5.07 10.01 -5.80
CA ASP A 82 3.74 10.54 -5.49
C ASP A 82 3.62 12.05 -5.77
N GLY A 83 4.74 12.74 -6.04
CA GLY A 83 4.78 14.18 -6.29
C GLY A 83 6.09 14.85 -5.86
N GLU A 84 6.21 16.16 -6.04
CA GLU A 84 7.44 16.95 -5.79
C GLU A 84 7.72 17.22 -4.28
N CYS A 85 7.34 16.29 -3.42
CA CYS A 85 7.52 16.30 -1.98
C CYS A 85 8.70 15.40 -1.58
N ASN A 86 9.34 15.72 -0.45
CA ASN A 86 10.41 14.90 0.14
C ASN A 86 11.52 14.50 -0.86
N GLY A 87 11.79 15.36 -1.85
CA GLY A 87 12.83 15.15 -2.86
C GLY A 87 12.42 14.34 -4.09
N GLY A 88 11.16 13.88 -4.16
CA GLY A 88 10.67 13.15 -5.33
C GLY A 88 10.46 14.04 -6.57
N PRO A 89 10.46 13.45 -7.78
CA PRO A 89 10.07 14.11 -9.02
C PRO A 89 8.55 14.29 -9.15
N SER A 90 8.07 14.74 -10.31
CA SER A 90 6.63 14.80 -10.59
C SER A 90 5.95 13.44 -10.40
N ALA A 91 4.68 13.45 -9.96
CA ALA A 91 3.91 12.24 -9.72
C ALA A 91 3.89 11.30 -10.93
N GLY A 92 4.07 9.99 -10.69
CA GLY A 92 4.13 8.95 -11.73
C GLY A 92 5.48 8.84 -12.45
N THR A 93 6.43 9.74 -12.20
CA THR A 93 7.79 9.60 -12.73
C THR A 93 8.54 8.52 -11.98
N TRP A 94 9.26 7.65 -12.71
CA TRP A 94 10.19 6.71 -12.12
C TRP A 94 11.26 7.44 -11.32
N TRP A 95 11.41 7.05 -10.06
CA TRP A 95 12.31 7.64 -9.09
C TRP A 95 13.19 6.54 -8.48
N GLN A 96 14.39 6.41 -9.04
CA GLN A 96 15.32 5.34 -8.68
C GLN A 96 15.67 5.36 -7.19
N GLU A 97 15.96 6.54 -6.64
CA GLU A 97 16.35 6.68 -5.24
C GLU A 97 15.20 6.28 -4.29
N GLY A 98 13.95 6.64 -4.62
CA GLY A 98 12.79 6.23 -3.84
C GLY A 98 12.51 4.73 -3.92
N ALA A 99 12.74 4.11 -5.07
CA ALA A 99 12.65 2.65 -5.22
C ALA A 99 13.70 1.92 -4.36
N GLU A 100 14.94 2.43 -4.36
CA GLU A 100 16.03 1.91 -3.54
C GLU A 100 15.76 2.08 -2.04
N GLU A 101 15.20 3.23 -1.62
CA GLU A 101 14.82 3.45 -0.22
C GLU A 101 13.76 2.42 0.23
N LEU A 102 12.71 2.21 -0.58
CA LEU A 102 11.66 1.22 -0.28
C LEU A 102 12.23 -0.19 -0.14
N ALA A 103 13.18 -0.58 -0.99
CA ALA A 103 13.80 -1.90 -0.98
C ALA A 103 14.86 -2.06 0.11
N SER A 104 15.43 -0.96 0.61
CA SER A 104 16.51 -1.00 1.60
C SER A 104 16.02 -1.53 2.96
N ASN A 105 16.74 -2.51 3.51
CA ASN A 105 16.50 -3.15 4.82
C ASN A 105 15.33 -4.14 4.90
N GLN A 106 15.13 -4.97 3.88
CA GLN A 106 14.49 -6.26 4.09
C GLN A 106 15.45 -7.20 4.85
N ASN A 107 15.38 -7.21 6.18
CA ASN A 107 16.04 -8.22 7.02
C ASN A 107 15.00 -8.97 7.83
#